data_AF-A0A9X2WW27-F1
#
_entry.id   AF-A0A9X2WW27-F1
#
_cell.length_a   1.000
_cell.length_b   1.000
_cell.length_c   1.000
_cell.angle_alpha   90.00
_cell.angle_beta   90.00
_cell.angle_gamma   90.00
#
_symmetry.space_group_name_H-M   'P 1'
#
loop_
_entity.id
_entity.type
_entity.pdbx_description
1 polymer ?
#
loop_
_entity_poly.entity_id
_entity_poly.type
_entity_poly.pdbx_seq_one_letter_code
_entity_poly.pdbx_strand_id
1 'polypeptide(L)'
;MSQRKIRGQGMTEYIIIVALIAIAAIGAFTMFGDVVRNQTASMAAELSGSANEAKTANSQAEKAGKKAVTDANKAGGLNAYNETASKASTR
;
A
#
# COMPACT_ATOMS: atom_id res chain seq x y z
N MET A 1 -4.60 46.42 13.19
CA MET A 1 -5.07 45.15 13.80
C MET A 1 -3.97 44.12 13.65
N SER A 2 -3.33 43.71 14.74
CA SER A 2 -2.24 42.73 14.72
C SER A 2 -2.79 41.36 14.39
N GLN A 3 -2.50 40.85 13.19
CA GLN A 3 -2.74 39.46 12.82
C GLN A 3 -1.98 38.56 13.81
N ARG A 4 -2.69 37.96 14.77
CA ARG A 4 -2.12 36.95 15.67
C ARG A 4 -1.71 35.76 14.79
N LYS A 5 -0.41 35.64 14.47
CA LYS A 5 0.14 34.42 13.88
C LYS A 5 -0.11 33.29 14.89
N ILE A 6 -1.06 32.40 14.56
CA ILE A 6 -1.36 31.22 15.37
C ILE A 6 -0.14 30.29 15.29
N ARG A 7 0.73 30.37 16.29
CA ARG A 7 1.88 29.47 16.45
C ARG A 7 1.31 28.12 16.91
N GLY A 8 0.97 27.27 15.95
CA GLY A 8 0.37 25.95 16.19
C GLY A 8 -0.52 25.45 15.06
N GLN A 9 -1.09 26.35 14.25
CA GLN A 9 -1.97 25.96 13.14
C GLN A 9 -1.21 25.16 12.07
N GLY A 10 0.05 25.52 11.79
CA GLY A 10 0.89 24.76 10.86
C GLY A 10 1.34 23.40 11.40
N MET A 11 1.69 23.29 12.68
CA MET A 11 2.28 22.04 13.23
C MET A 11 1.27 20.88 13.19
N THR A 12 0.01 21.13 13.58
CA THR A 12 -1.03 20.08 13.53
C THR A 12 -1.39 19.69 12.11
N GLU A 13 -1.44 20.64 11.17
CA GLU A 13 -1.72 20.36 9.75
C GLU A 13 -0.61 19.51 9.13
N TYR A 14 0.66 19.82 9.40
CA TYR A 14 1.78 18.99 8.98
C TYR A 14 1.72 17.59 9.59
N ILE A 15 1.41 17.46 10.88
CA ILE A 15 1.28 16.15 11.54
C ILE A 15 0.17 15.33 10.88
N ILE A 16 -0.97 15.93 10.56
CA ILE A 16 -2.09 15.26 9.89
C ILE A 16 -1.67 14.78 8.48
N ILE A 17 -1.07 15.66 7.67
CA ILE A 17 -0.63 15.29 6.31
C ILE A 17 0.42 14.17 6.37
N VAL A 18 1.39 14.26 7.27
CA VAL A 18 2.42 13.23 7.46
C VAL A 18 1.80 11.91 7.89
N ALA A 19 0.83 11.93 8.82
CA ALA A 19 0.13 10.72 9.24
C ALA A 19 -0.60 10.04 8.08
N LEU A 20 -1.25 10.81 7.20
CA LEU A 20 -1.94 10.28 6.02
C LEU A 20 -0.96 9.66 5.02
N ILE A 21 0.17 10.33 4.75
CA ILE A 21 1.22 9.79 3.87
C ILE A 21 1.83 8.52 4.47
N ALA A 22 2.08 8.50 5.78
CA ALA A 22 2.64 7.33 6.46
C ALA A 22 1.74 6.10 6.34
N ILE A 23 0.43 6.25 6.51
CA ILE A 23 -0.54 5.16 6.34
C ILE A 23 -0.54 4.64 4.90
N ALA A 24 -0.55 5.52 3.91
CA ALA A 24 -0.48 5.14 2.50
C ALA A 24 0.84 4.41 2.18
N ALA A 25 1.95 4.89 2.73
CA ALA A 25 3.27 4.32 2.55
C ALA A 25 3.37 2.89 3.11
N ILE A 26 2.80 2.62 4.30
CA ILE A 26 2.76 1.27 4.89
C ILE A 26 2.13 0.27 3.90
N GLY A 27 0.99 0.62 3.30
CA GLY A 27 0.32 -0.22 2.31
C GLY A 27 1.18 -0.47 1.07
N ALA A 28 1.72 0.59 0.49
CA ALA A 28 2.56 0.51 -0.71
C ALA A 28 3.83 -0.34 -0.48
N PHE A 29 4.54 -0.12 0.63
CA PHE A 29 5.76 -0.85 0.94
C PHE A 29 5.50 -2.31 1.30
N THR A 30 4.37 -2.64 1.92
CA THR A 30 4.00 -4.05 2.18
C THR A 30 3.81 -4.80 0.86
N MET A 31 3.04 -4.24 -0.06
CA MET A 31 2.79 -4.85 -1.38
C MET A 31 4.07 -4.96 -2.20
N PHE A 32 4.91 -3.94 -2.19
CA PHE A 32 6.20 -3.95 -2.87
C PHE A 32 7.17 -4.99 -2.27
N GLY A 33 7.23 -5.08 -0.94
CA GLY A 33 8.07 -6.05 -0.23
C GLY A 33 7.71 -7.50 -0.55
N ASP A 34 6.43 -7.81 -0.69
CA ASP A 34 5.97 -9.14 -1.10
C ASP A 34 6.50 -9.52 -2.50
N VAL A 35 6.49 -8.59 -3.46
CA VAL A 35 7.02 -8.85 -4.81
C VAL A 35 8.53 -9.06 -4.77
N VAL A 36 9.27 -8.16 -4.12
CA VAL A 36 10.74 -8.22 -4.04
C VAL A 36 11.19 -9.52 -3.37
N ARG A 37 10.56 -9.90 -2.26
CA ARG A 37 10.88 -11.14 -1.55
C ARG A 37 10.64 -12.38 -2.42
N ASN A 38 9.52 -12.45 -3.13
CA ASN A 38 9.21 -13.59 -3.99
C ASN A 38 10.16 -13.66 -5.20
N GLN A 39 10.53 -12.54 -5.81
CA GLN A 39 11.52 -12.55 -6.90
C GLN A 39 12.91 -12.96 -6.40
N THR A 40 13.32 -12.47 -5.23
CA THR A 40 14.59 -12.88 -4.61
C THR A 40 14.59 -14.40 -4.31
N ALA A 41 13.48 -14.93 -3.81
CA ALA A 41 13.32 -16.37 -3.60
C ALA A 41 13.36 -17.16 -4.92
N SER A 42 12.79 -16.61 -6.00
CA SER A 42 12.88 -17.22 -7.33
C SER A 42 14.31 -17.28 -7.83
N MET A 43 15.04 -16.17 -7.78
CA MET A 43 16.45 -16.10 -8.18
C MET A 43 17.33 -17.07 -7.37
N ALA A 44 17.10 -17.17 -6.05
CA ALA A 44 17.81 -18.12 -5.21
C ALA A 44 17.51 -19.58 -5.59
N ALA A 45 16.25 -19.89 -5.90
CA ALA A 45 15.83 -21.21 -6.34
C ALA A 45 16.38 -21.56 -7.74
N GLU A 46 16.43 -20.61 -8.67
CA GLU A 46 17.06 -20.82 -9.98
C GLU A 46 18.55 -21.11 -9.81
N LEU A 47 19.25 -20.35 -8.94
CA LEU A 47 20.66 -20.56 -8.66
C LEU A 47 20.94 -21.92 -7.99
N SER A 48 20.01 -22.43 -7.16
CA SER A 48 20.13 -23.76 -6.56
C SER A 48 19.71 -24.92 -7.49
N GLY A 49 19.24 -24.62 -8.70
CA GLY A 49 18.72 -25.62 -9.65
C GLY A 49 17.29 -26.10 -9.35
N SER A 50 16.60 -25.44 -8.42
CA SER A 50 15.25 -25.75 -7.96
C SER A 50 14.19 -25.07 -8.84
N ALA A 51 14.02 -25.58 -10.07
CA ALA A 51 13.18 -24.95 -11.10
C ALA A 51 11.68 -24.84 -10.72
N ASN A 52 11.15 -25.80 -9.96
CA ASN A 52 9.73 -25.79 -9.56
C ASN A 52 9.47 -24.72 -8.49
N GLU A 53 10.39 -24.57 -7.56
CA GLU A 53 10.39 -23.55 -6.51
C GLU A 53 10.53 -22.16 -7.12
N ALA A 54 11.43 -22.00 -8.09
CA ALA A 54 11.58 -20.76 -8.85
C ALA A 54 10.28 -20.35 -9.55
N LYS A 55 9.63 -21.30 -10.23
CA LYS A 55 8.34 -21.08 -10.90
C LYS A 55 7.23 -20.72 -9.92
N THR A 56 7.20 -21.39 -8.78
CA THR A 56 6.23 -21.10 -7.71
C THR A 56 6.42 -19.69 -7.18
N ALA A 57 7.66 -19.31 -6.84
CA ALA A 57 7.99 -17.98 -6.35
C ALA A 57 7.64 -16.88 -7.37
N ASN A 58 7.90 -17.09 -8.67
CA ASN A 58 7.49 -16.17 -9.73
C ASN A 58 5.96 -16.02 -9.83
N SER A 59 5.21 -17.12 -9.74
CA SER A 59 3.73 -17.05 -9.73
C SER A 59 3.19 -16.26 -8.54
N GLN A 60 3.82 -16.40 -7.37
CA GLN A 60 3.42 -15.65 -6.17
C GLN A 60 3.76 -14.17 -6.29
N ALA A 61 4.91 -13.81 -6.88
CA ALA A 61 5.26 -12.42 -7.20
C ALA A 61 4.23 -11.79 -8.16
N GLU A 62 3.83 -12.51 -9.21
CA GLU A 62 2.82 -12.05 -10.17
C GLU A 62 1.45 -11.82 -9.50
N LYS A 63 1.02 -12.76 -8.65
CA LYS A 63 -0.23 -12.61 -7.88
C LYS A 63 -0.17 -11.42 -6.94
N ALA A 64 0.94 -11.22 -6.24
CA ALA A 64 1.14 -10.07 -5.35
C ALA A 64 1.04 -8.75 -6.14
N GLY A 65 1.67 -8.68 -7.31
CA GLY A 65 1.57 -7.51 -8.20
C GLY A 65 0.13 -7.25 -8.69
N LYS A 66 -0.59 -8.29 -9.15
CA LYS A 66 -2.00 -8.16 -9.55
C LYS A 66 -2.91 -7.74 -8.39
N LYS A 67 -2.65 -8.26 -7.19
CA LYS A 67 -3.37 -7.86 -5.98
C LYS A 67 -3.10 -6.38 -5.66
N ALA A 68 -1.85 -5.92 -5.77
CA ALA A 68 -1.51 -4.51 -5.54
C ALA A 68 -2.27 -3.58 -6.52
N VAL A 69 -2.34 -3.94 -7.81
CA VAL A 69 -3.13 -3.19 -8.80
C VAL A 69 -4.62 -3.19 -8.44
N THR A 70 -5.16 -4.34 -8.03
CA THR A 70 -6.57 -4.46 -7.62
C THR A 70 -6.88 -3.60 -6.40
N ASP A 71 -6.01 -3.63 -5.40
CA ASP A 71 -6.18 -2.86 -4.17
C ASP A 71 -6.03 -1.35 -4.42
N ALA A 72 -5.10 -0.94 -5.29
CA ALA A 72 -4.97 0.44 -5.74
C ALA A 72 -6.25 0.93 -6.45
N ASN A 73 -6.87 0.11 -7.29
CA ASN A 73 -8.10 0.45 -7.99
C ASN A 73 -9.33 0.49 -7.07
N LYS A 74 -9.36 -0.30 -5.99
CA LYS A 74 -10.42 -0.23 -4.96
C LYS A 74 -10.31 1.04 -4.10
N ALA A 75 -9.11 1.54 -3.88
CA ALA A 75 -8.85 2.76 -3.12
C ALA A 75 -9.04 4.06 -3.94
N GLY A 76 -9.74 3.98 -5.07
CA GLY A 76 -10.03 5.10 -5.98
C GLY A 76 -10.90 6.20 -5.33
N GLY A 77 -10.30 7.01 -4.46
CA GLY A 77 -10.85 8.24 -3.92
C GLY A 77 -11.81 8.08 -2.73
N LEU A 78 -12.03 9.20 -2.03
CA LEU A 78 -13.00 9.37 -0.93
C LEU A 78 -14.40 8.83 -1.28
N ASN A 79 -14.74 8.78 -2.57
CA ASN A 79 -16.00 8.24 -3.09
C ASN A 79 -16.15 6.74 -2.80
N ALA A 80 -15.09 5.94 -2.99
CA ALA A 80 -15.11 4.51 -2.69
C ALA A 80 -15.24 4.23 -1.17
N TYR A 81 -14.67 5.12 -0.34
CA TYR A 81 -14.82 5.05 1.11
C TYR A 81 -16.26 5.35 1.54
N ASN A 82 -16.88 6.39 0.95
CA ASN A 82 -18.28 6.73 1.20
C ASN A 82 -19.25 5.61 0.75
N GLU A 83 -18.98 4.95 -0.38
CA GLU A 83 -19.79 3.79 -0.83
C GLU A 83 -19.64 2.57 0.08
N THR A 84 -18.44 2.31 0.60
CA THR A 84 -18.20 1.19 1.52
C THR A 84 -18.79 1.46 2.90
N ALA A 85 -18.64 2.68 3.41
CA ALA A 85 -19.19 3.11 4.70
C ALA A 85 -20.73 3.19 4.67
N SER A 86 -21.33 3.71 3.59
CA SER A 86 -22.79 3.72 3.42
C SER A 86 -23.38 2.31 3.33
N LYS A 87 -22.75 1.39 2.58
CA LYS A 87 -23.17 -0.02 2.54
C LYS A 87 -23.08 -0.74 3.90
N ALA A 88 -22.12 -0.36 4.74
CA ALA A 88 -21.99 -0.91 6.09
C ALA A 88 -23.05 -0.35 7.05
N SER A 89 -23.51 0.89 6.85
CA SER A 89 -24.54 1.53 7.68
C SER A 89 -25.98 1.14 7.30
N THR A 90 -26.19 0.51 6.14
CA THR A 90 -27.53 0.10 5.67
C THR A 90 -27.79 -1.41 5.88
N ARG A 91 -26.94 -2.08 6.67
CA ARG A 91 -27.13 -3.47 7.12
C ARG A 91 -27.38 -3.52 8.62
#